data_AF-A0A0F9IM62-F1
#
_entry.id   AF-A0A0F9IM62-F1
#
_cell.length_a   1.000
_cell.length_b   1.000
_cell.length_c   1.000
_cell.angle_alpha   90.00
_cell.angle_beta   90.00
_cell.angle_gamma   90.00
#
_symmetry.space_group_name_H-M   'P 1'
#
loop_
_entity.id
_entity.type
_entity.pdbx_description
1 polymer ?
#
loop_
_entity_poly.entity_id
_entity_poly.type
_entity_poly.pdbx_seq_one_letter_code
_entity_poly.pdbx_strand_id
1 'polypeptide(L)' 'MASCLGINTRRLDRTTFAFGAALAGLAGAVMAPIMSVDPQMGMGFLVPAFLAILVGGAGHLAGTLAGAIAAGILDFLGR' A
#
# COMPACT_ATOMS: atom_id res chain seq x y z
N MET A 1 -5.82 -24.59 1.36
CA MET A 1 -6.06 -25.14 2.72
C MET A 1 -7.36 -24.61 3.33
N ALA A 2 -7.63 -23.29 3.35
CA ALA A 2 -8.91 -22.74 3.84
C ALA A 2 -10.16 -23.22 3.07
N SER A 3 -10.04 -23.48 1.76
CA SER A 3 -11.12 -24.05 0.93
C SER A 3 -11.57 -25.45 1.37
N CYS A 4 -10.70 -26.23 2.02
CA CYS A 4 -11.01 -27.55 2.55
C CYS A 4 -11.77 -27.48 3.89
N LEU A 5 -11.77 -26.31 4.56
CA LEU A 5 -12.51 -26.03 5.80
C LEU A 5 -13.90 -25.42 5.52
N GLY A 6 -14.36 -25.44 4.27
CA GLY A 6 -15.65 -24.85 3.86
C GLY A 6 -15.61 -23.31 3.68
N ILE A 7 -14.45 -22.67 3.81
CA ILE A 7 -14.31 -21.23 3.59
C ILE A 7 -14.28 -20.95 2.09
N ASN A 8 -15.16 -20.07 1.63
CA ASN A 8 -15.18 -19.62 0.25
C ASN A 8 -14.03 -18.62 -0.01
N THR A 9 -12.81 -19.15 -0.15
CA THR A 9 -11.57 -18.38 -0.45
C THR A 9 -11.75 -17.46 -1.64
N ARG A 10 -12.47 -17.90 -2.67
CA ARG A 10 -12.74 -17.11 -3.88
C ARG A 10 -13.53 -15.82 -3.62
N ARG A 11 -14.37 -15.76 -2.57
CA ARG A 11 -15.00 -14.50 -2.15
C ARG A 11 -14.03 -13.63 -1.36
N LEU A 12 -13.29 -14.23 -0.43
CA LEU A 12 -12.35 -13.53 0.43
C LEU A 12 -11.21 -12.86 -0.37
N ASP A 13 -10.62 -13.59 -1.31
CA ASP A 13 -9.55 -13.08 -2.17
C ASP A 13 -10.03 -11.89 -3.01
N ARG A 14 -11.25 -11.96 -3.54
CA ARG A 14 -11.86 -10.87 -4.31
C ARG A 14 -12.13 -9.64 -3.47
N THR A 15 -12.67 -9.81 -2.27
CA THR A 15 -12.94 -8.67 -1.38
C THR A 15 -11.66 -7.99 -0.94
N THR A 16 -10.63 -8.75 -0.58
CA THR A 16 -9.33 -8.19 -0.17
C THR A 16 -8.63 -7.51 -1.33
N PHE A 17 -8.64 -8.13 -2.52
CA PHE A 17 -8.07 -7.53 -3.72
C PHE A 17 -8.80 -6.25 -4.12
N ALA A 18 -10.14 -6.28 -4.15
CA ALA A 18 -10.95 -5.11 -4.49
C ALA A 18 -10.70 -3.96 -3.50
N PHE A 19 -10.56 -4.27 -2.21
CA PHE A 19 -10.25 -3.28 -1.19
C PHE A 19 -8.86 -2.67 -1.38
N GLY A 20 -7.83 -3.49 -1.63
CA GLY A 20 -6.48 -3.00 -1.91
C GLY A 20 -6.39 -2.18 -3.20
N ALA A 21 -7.03 -2.63 -4.28
CA ALA A 21 -7.07 -1.91 -5.55
C ALA A 21 -7.83 -0.58 -5.44
N ALA A 22 -8.92 -0.53 -4.67
CA ALA A 22 -9.65 0.71 -4.40
C ALA A 22 -8.79 1.72 -3.65
N LEU A 23 -8.08 1.30 -2.60
CA LEU A 23 -7.16 2.17 -1.85
C LEU A 23 -6.00 2.68 -2.72
N ALA A 24 -5.38 1.79 -3.51
CA ALA A 24 -4.31 2.15 -4.44
C ALA A 24 -4.79 3.14 -5.51
N GLY A 25 -5.99 2.91 -6.06
CA GLY A 25 -6.60 3.80 -7.05
C GLY A 25 -6.92 5.18 -6.48
N LEU A 26 -7.44 5.25 -5.25
CA LEU A 26 -7.73 6.51 -4.56
C LEU A 26 -6.44 7.30 -4.30
N ALA A 27 -5.39 6.64 -3.81
CA ALA A 27 -4.09 7.26 -3.61
C ALA A 27 -3.51 7.82 -4.92
N GLY A 28 -3.58 7.05 -6.02
CA GLY A 28 -3.15 7.49 -7.35
C GLY A 28 -3.97 8.67 -7.88
N ALA A 29 -5.29 8.67 -7.70
CA ALA A 29 -6.17 9.74 -8.14
C ALA A 29 -5.89 11.08 -7.43
N VAL A 30 -5.53 11.04 -6.15
CA VAL A 30 -5.13 12.23 -5.38
C VAL A 30 -3.75 12.75 -5.82
N MET A 31 -2.83 11.87 -6.20
CA MET A 31 -1.48 12.25 -6.64
C MET A 31 -1.41 12.74 -8.09
N ALA A 32 -2.29 12.24 -8.96
CA ALA A 32 -2.33 12.58 -10.40
C ALA A 32 -2.37 14.09 -10.75
N PRO A 33 -3.10 14.97 -10.03
CA PRO A 33 -3.07 16.42 -10.31
C PRO A 33 -1.86 17.15 -9.73
N ILE A 34 -1.14 16.54 -8.77
CA ILE A 34 0.00 17.15 -8.07
C ILE A 34 1.31 16.88 -8.82
N MET A 35 1.40 15.79 -9.58
CA MET A 35 2.59 15.41 -10.35
C MET A 35 2.30 15.22 -11.83
N SER A 36 3.25 15.58 -12.69
CA SER A 36 3.23 15.17 -14.10
C SER A 36 3.28 13.65 -14.17
N VAL A 37 2.29 13.06 -14.85
CA VAL A 37 2.18 11.60 -15.00
C VAL A 37 3.21 11.15 -16.04
N ASP A 38 4.30 10.57 -15.56
CA ASP A 38 5.36 10.00 -16.38
C ASP A 38 5.43 8.46 -16.22
N PRO A 39 5.78 7.70 -17.28
CA PRO A 39 5.85 6.23 -17.21
C PRO A 39 6.81 5.69 -16.13
N GLN A 40 7.79 6.50 -15.72
CA GLN A 40 8.79 6.14 -14.72
C GLN A 40 8.43 6.61 -13.30
N MET A 41 7.29 7.28 -13.10
CA MET A 41 6.91 7.86 -11.80
C MET A 41 6.87 6.83 -10.66
N GLY A 42 6.49 5.58 -10.97
CA GLY A 42 6.41 4.50 -9.98
C GLY A 42 7.76 4.13 -9.36
N MET A 43 8.87 4.30 -10.10
CA MET A 43 10.21 3.98 -9.59
C MET A 43 10.60 4.87 -8.40
N GLY A 44 10.15 6.13 -8.39
CA GLY A 44 10.38 7.05 -7.28
C GLY A 44 9.62 6.68 -6.01
N PHE A 45 8.47 6.00 -6.13
CA PHE A 45 7.64 5.60 -4.98
C PHE A 45 7.92 4.19 -4.49
N LEU A 46 8.44 3.30 -5.35
CA LEU A 46 8.61 1.89 -5.05
C LEU A 46 9.57 1.67 -3.87
N VAL A 47 10.75 2.30 -3.91
CA VAL A 47 11.79 2.12 -2.88
C VAL A 47 11.33 2.68 -1.51
N PRO A 48 10.83 3.92 -1.40
CA PRO A 48 10.35 4.46 -0.13
C PRO A 48 9.16 3.67 0.44
N ALA A 49 8.20 3.27 -0.41
CA ALA A 49 7.05 2.48 0.03
C ALA A 49 7.48 1.11 0.59
N PHE A 50 8.45 0.45 -0.06
CA PHE A 50 8.97 -0.83 0.41
C PHE A 50 9.73 -0.69 1.73
N LEU A 51 10.57 0.35 1.86
CA LEU A 51 11.30 0.65 3.10
C LEU A 51 10.35 0.97 4.26
N ALA A 52 9.29 1.74 4.03
CA ALA A 52 8.30 2.06 5.07
C ALA A 52 7.61 0.80 5.63
N ILE A 53 7.28 -0.17 4.76
CA ILE A 53 6.68 -1.44 5.15
C ILE A 53 7.68 -2.32 5.91
N LEU A 54 8.95 -2.35 5.48
CA LEU A 54 10.02 -3.06 6.16
C LEU A 54 10.23 -2.55 7.59
N VAL A 55 10.28 -1.23 7.75
CA VAL A 55 10.44 -0.57 9.07
C VAL A 55 9.24 -0.84 9.98
N GLY A 56 8.02 -0.87 9.42
CA GLY A 56 6.81 -1.20 10.16
C GLY A 56 6.66 -2.68 10.56
N GLY A 57 7.42 -3.58 9.95
CA GLY A 57 7.37 -5.02 10.20
C GLY A 57 6.48 -5.77 9.18
N ALA A 58 7.12 -6.50 8.26
CA ALA A 58 6.45 -7.27 7.22
C ALA A 58 5.64 -8.43 7.81
N GLY A 59 4.32 -8.30 7.85
CA GLY A 59 3.40 -9.35 8.31
C GLY A 59 2.40 -8.92 9.39
N HIS A 60 2.58 -7.73 9.98
CA HIS A 60 1.61 -7.15 10.92
C HIS A 60 0.95 -5.90 10.34
N LEU A 61 -0.35 -5.97 10.06
CA LEU A 61 -1.08 -4.85 9.44
C LEU A 61 -0.92 -3.54 10.24
N ALA A 62 -1.08 -3.60 11.57
CA ALA A 62 -0.92 -2.44 12.44
C ALA A 62 0.51 -1.85 12.43
N GLY A 63 1.53 -2.72 12.40
CA GLY A 63 2.92 -2.29 12.34
C GLY A 63 3.26 -1.64 10.99
N THR A 64 2.80 -2.24 9.88
CA THR A 64 2.98 -1.64 8.55
C THR A 64 2.27 -0.30 8.40
N LEU A 65 1.08 -0.14 9.00
CA LEU A 65 0.35 1.13 8.95
C LEU A 65 1.10 2.23 9.74
N ALA A 66 1.56 1.90 10.95
CA ALA A 66 2.34 2.82 11.76
C ALA A 66 3.66 3.20 11.09
N GLY A 67 4.34 2.23 10.46
CA GLY A 67 5.56 2.45 9.69
C GLY A 67 5.34 3.35 8.47
N ALA A 68 4.26 3.14 7.71
CA ALA A 68 3.89 3.98 6.57
C ALA A 68 3.59 5.43 6.98
N ILE A 69 2.84 5.63 8.07
CA ILE A 69 2.53 6.97 8.59
C ILE A 69 3.80 7.66 9.09
N ALA A 70 4.64 6.96 9.86
CA ALA A 70 5.88 7.52 10.40
C ALA A 70 6.86 7.89 9.27
N ALA A 71 7.02 7.02 8.27
CA ALA A 71 7.86 7.28 7.11
C ALA A 71 7.35 8.48 6.29
N GLY A 72 6.03 8.61 6.11
CA GLY A 72 5.44 9.75 5.41
C GLY A 72 5.66 11.08 6.14
N ILE A 73 5.53 11.09 7.47
CA ILE A 73 5.82 12.28 8.28
C ILE A 73 7.31 12.63 8.21
N LEU A 74 8.19 11.63 8.24
CA LEU A 74 9.63 11.84 8.16
C LEU A 74 10.05 12.40 6.80
N ASP A 75 9.45 11.91 5.71
CA ASP A 75 9.67 12.46 4.36
C ASP A 75 9.16 13.89 4.25
N PHE A 76 8.03 14.23 4.89
CA PHE A 76 7.51 15.60 4.91
C PHE A 76 8.40 16.57 5.72
N LEU A 77 8.98 16.12 6.84
CA LEU A 77 9.82 16.94 7.71
C LEU A 77 11.25 17.12 7.16
N GLY A 78 11.72 16.18 6.34
CA GLY A 78 13.04 16.22 5.70
C GLY A 78 13.10 17.08 4.43
N ARG A 79 11.98 17.67 4.01
CA ARG A 79 11.82 18.59 2.87
C ARG A 79 11.73 20.03 3.35
#